data_AF-A0A2W4P1Q1-F1
#
_entry.id   AF-A0A2W4P1Q1-F1
#
_cell.length_a   1.000
_cell.length_b   1.000
_cell.length_c   1.000
_cell.angle_alpha   90.00
_cell.angle_beta   90.00
_cell.angle_gamma   90.00
#
_symmetry.space_group_name_H-M   'P 1'
#
loop_
_entity.id
_entity.type
_entity.pdbx_description
1 polymer ?
#
loop_
_entity_poly.entity_id
_entity_poly.type
_entity_poly.pdbx_seq_one_letter_code
_entity_poly.pdbx_strand_id
1 'polypeptide(L)' 'MNGTTGASYQPLAVHPAPDAPYASAAPAPQQQDYVRVPRCILERLLAHSNAAYRRFPTRHLLQIIRILQHLLNADS' A
#
# COMPACT_ATOMS: atom_id res chain seq x y z
N MET A 1 24.15 4.38 48.76
CA MET A 1 22.73 4.77 48.61
C MET A 1 22.69 5.91 47.59
N ASN A 2 22.42 5.63 46.31
CA ASN A 2 21.10 5.63 45.63
C ASN A 2 20.65 7.07 45.27
N GLY A 3 20.82 7.53 44.03
CA GLY A 3 19.74 7.73 43.02
C GLY A 3 19.59 9.25 42.77
N THR A 4 19.25 9.85 41.62
CA THR A 4 18.49 9.42 40.43
C THR A 4 18.68 10.45 39.31
N THR A 5 18.98 9.95 38.11
CA THR A 5 18.24 10.17 36.86
C THR A 5 17.85 11.61 36.44
N GLY A 6 18.69 12.21 35.58
CA GLY A 6 18.31 13.26 34.65
C GLY A 6 18.83 12.93 33.25
N ALA A 7 18.20 11.97 32.57
CA ALA A 7 18.56 11.64 31.19
C ALA A 7 17.94 12.68 30.25
N SER A 8 18.72 13.69 29.89
CA SER A 8 18.43 14.60 28.78
C SER A 8 18.48 13.83 27.47
N TYR A 9 17.35 13.71 26.77
CA TYR A 9 17.30 13.18 25.41
C TYR A 9 17.90 14.22 24.46
N GLN A 10 19.15 14.02 24.04
CA GLN A 10 19.75 14.69 22.88
C GLN A 10 19.43 13.86 21.63
N PRO A 11 18.87 14.44 20.55
CA PRO A 11 18.65 13.74 19.31
C PRO A 11 19.99 13.48 18.61
N LEU A 12 20.36 12.21 18.45
CA LEU A 12 21.49 11.82 17.60
C LEU A 12 21.14 12.12 16.14
N ALA A 13 21.65 13.23 15.63
CA ALA A 13 21.72 13.52 14.21
C ALA A 13 22.63 12.48 13.54
N VAL A 14 22.05 11.56 12.77
CA VAL A 14 22.80 10.60 11.95
C VAL A 14 22.66 10.98 10.49
N HIS A 15 23.70 11.63 9.96
CA HIS A 15 24.02 11.73 8.54
C HIS A 15 25.55 11.89 8.42
N PRO A 16 26.20 11.51 7.30
CA PRO A 16 26.08 10.29 6.50
C PRO A 16 27.46 9.59 6.40
N ALA A 17 27.51 8.32 5.96
CA ALA A 17 28.77 7.73 5.49
C ALA A 17 28.88 7.91 3.96
N PRO A 18 29.97 8.47 3.43
CA PRO A 18 30.21 8.59 2.00
C PRO A 18 30.77 7.29 1.41
N ASP A 19 30.70 7.16 0.09
CA ASP A 19 31.35 6.14 -0.74
C ASP A 19 30.68 4.76 -0.86
N ALA A 20 29.56 4.75 -1.57
CA ALA A 20 29.40 3.79 -2.65
C ALA A 20 29.10 4.59 -3.93
N PRO A 21 29.82 4.37 -5.05
CA PRO A 21 29.43 4.95 -6.32
C PRO A 21 28.04 4.38 -6.65
N TYR A 22 27.01 5.20 -6.42
CA TYR A 22 25.65 4.88 -6.81
C TYR A 22 25.66 4.87 -8.33
N ALA A 23 25.89 3.69 -8.90
CA ALA A 23 25.66 3.45 -10.31
C ALA A 23 24.24 3.98 -10.59
N SER A 24 24.15 4.98 -11.46
CA SER A 24 22.91 5.41 -12.09
C SER A 24 22.33 4.22 -12.85
N ALA A 25 21.72 3.28 -12.15
CA ALA A 25 20.73 2.41 -12.72
C ALA A 25 19.52 3.30 -12.95
N ALA A 26 19.35 3.75 -14.20
CA ALA A 26 18.06 4.22 -14.66
C ALA A 26 16.99 3.27 -14.11
N PRO A 27 15.87 3.78 -13.56
CA PRO A 27 14.79 2.89 -13.14
C PRO A 27 14.43 2.03 -14.36
N ALA A 28 14.71 0.74 -14.27
CA ALA A 28 14.29 -0.21 -15.29
C ALA A 28 12.79 0.05 -15.54
N PRO A 29 12.31 0.07 -16.80
CA PRO A 29 10.90 0.23 -17.06
C PRO A 29 10.19 -0.83 -16.22
N GLN A 30 9.36 -0.40 -15.27
CA GLN A 30 8.64 -1.31 -14.41
C GLN A 30 7.83 -2.22 -15.31
N GLN A 31 8.31 -3.45 -15.47
CA GLN A 31 7.62 -4.48 -16.20
C GLN A 31 6.32 -4.67 -15.46
N GLN A 32 5.23 -4.12 -16.03
CA GLN A 32 3.91 -4.26 -15.45
C GLN A 32 3.53 -5.72 -15.62
N ASP A 33 3.85 -6.52 -14.62
CA ASP A 33 3.39 -7.89 -14.52
C ASP A 33 1.87 -7.85 -14.35
N TYR A 34 1.17 -7.93 -15.49
CA TYR A 34 -0.28 -7.96 -15.52
C TYR A 34 -0.76 -9.32 -14.99
N VAL A 35 -1.38 -9.30 -13.83
CA VAL A 35 -2.04 -10.49 -13.29
C VAL A 35 -3.40 -10.64 -13.97
N ARG A 36 -3.57 -11.73 -14.74
CA ARG A 36 -4.90 -12.11 -15.24
C ARG A 36 -5.73 -12.63 -14.09
N VAL A 37 -6.82 -11.93 -13.77
CA VAL A 37 -7.78 -12.34 -12.75
C VAL A 37 -9.06 -12.80 -13.45
N PRO A 38 -9.54 -14.04 -13.20
CA PRO A 38 -10.83 -14.50 -13.72
C PRO A 38 -11.98 -13.61 -13.25
N ARG A 39 -12.94 -13.35 -14.15
CA ARG A 39 -14.15 -12.56 -13.85
C ARG A 39 -14.89 -13.02 -12.61
N CYS A 40 -15.04 -14.34 -12.41
CA CYS A 40 -15.70 -14.92 -11.24
C CYS A 40 -15.04 -14.48 -9.91
N ILE A 41 -13.72 -14.24 -9.90
CA ILE A 41 -13.01 -13.79 -8.70
C ILE A 41 -13.33 -12.32 -8.44
N LEU A 42 -13.36 -11.47 -9.47
CA LEU A 42 -13.78 -10.06 -9.32
C LEU A 42 -15.22 -9.95 -8.82
N GLU A 43 -16.15 -10.74 -9.36
CA GLU A 43 -17.56 -10.74 -8.94
C GLU A 43 -17.70 -11.17 -7.47
N ARG A 44 -16.97 -12.23 -7.07
CA ARG A 44 -16.96 -12.69 -5.68
C ARG A 44 -16.36 -11.64 -4.73
N LEU A 45 -15.29 -10.96 -5.16
CA LEU A 45 -14.69 -9.86 -4.40
C LEU A 45 -15.66 -8.67 -4.27
N LEU A 46 -16.34 -8.29 -5.35
CA LEU A 46 -17.34 -7.22 -5.34
C LEU A 46 -18.50 -7.54 -4.37
N ALA A 47 -19.01 -8.77 -4.39
CA ALA A 47 -20.06 -9.22 -3.47
C ALA A 47 -19.59 -9.14 -2.00
N HIS A 48 -18.37 -9.60 -1.72
CA HIS A 48 -17.78 -9.54 -0.39
C HIS A 48 -17.58 -8.08 0.07
N SER A 49 -17.01 -7.22 -0.77
CA SER A 49 -16.83 -5.80 -0.47
C SER A 49 -18.16 -5.10 -0.22
N ASN A 50 -19.22 -5.40 -0.99
CA ASN A 50 -20.55 -4.84 -0.72
C ASN A 50 -21.11 -5.28 0.63
N ALA A 51 -20.96 -6.56 0.99
CA ALA A 51 -21.40 -7.07 2.30
C ALA A 51 -20.62 -6.39 3.45
N ALA A 52 -19.31 -6.20 3.27
CA ALA A 52 -18.48 -5.49 4.24
C ALA A 52 -18.84 -3.99 4.32
N TYR A 53 -19.18 -3.34 3.20
CA TYR A 53 -19.60 -1.92 3.19
C TYR A 53 -20.89 -1.69 3.97
N ARG A 54 -21.86 -2.61 3.85
CA ARG A 54 -23.11 -2.54 4.60
C ARG A 54 -22.90 -2.62 6.12
N ARG A 55 -21.84 -3.29 6.57
CA ARG A 55 -21.48 -3.39 7.99
C ARG A 55 -20.63 -2.22 8.45
N PHE A 56 -19.68 -1.79 7.63
CA PHE A 56 -18.73 -0.73 7.94
C PHE A 56 -18.61 0.22 6.74
N PRO A 57 -19.48 1.25 6.67
CA PRO A 57 -19.47 2.18 5.56
C PRO A 57 -18.23 3.07 5.64
N THR A 58 -17.19 2.70 4.89
CA THR A 58 -15.95 3.47 4.79
C THR A 58 -15.74 3.97 3.36
N ARG A 59 -15.12 5.14 3.24
CA ARG A 59 -14.78 5.72 1.93
C ARG A 59 -13.87 4.80 1.11
N HIS A 60 -12.94 4.13 1.77
CA HIS A 60 -12.01 3.21 1.14
C HIS A 60 -12.73 2.01 0.51
N LEU A 61 -13.72 1.42 1.19
CA LEU A 61 -14.50 0.32 0.61
C LEU A 61 -15.33 0.78 -0.59
N LEU A 62 -15.91 1.97 -0.53
CA LEU A 62 -16.67 2.52 -1.64
C LEU A 62 -15.79 2.71 -2.88
N GLN A 63 -14.54 3.16 -2.70
CA GLN A 63 -13.57 3.26 -3.78
C GLN A 63 -13.24 1.88 -4.37
N ILE A 64 -13.00 0.87 -3.53
CA ILE A 64 -12.76 -0.51 -3.97
C ILE A 64 -13.95 -1.02 -4.81
N ILE A 65 -15.18 -0.86 -4.32
CA ILE A 65 -16.39 -1.29 -5.02
C ILE A 65 -16.50 -0.63 -6.40
N ARG A 66 -16.22 0.67 -6.49
CA ARG A 66 -16.23 1.42 -7.77
C ARG A 66 -15.17 0.91 -8.75
N ILE A 67 -13.96 0.63 -8.27
CA ILE A 67 -12.89 0.07 -9.10
C ILE A 67 -13.31 -1.31 -9.63
N LEU A 68 -13.82 -2.18 -8.77
CA LEU A 68 -14.28 -3.51 -9.18
C LEU A 68 -15.42 -3.47 -10.20
N GLN A 69 -16.37 -2.55 -10.03
CA GLN A 69 -17.45 -2.32 -11.01
C GLN A 69 -16.90 -1.84 -12.36
N HIS A 70 -15.94 -0.92 -12.35
CA HIS A 70 -15.32 -0.43 -13.58
C HIS A 70 -14.57 -1.54 -14.31
N LEU A 71 -13.78 -2.35 -13.59
CA LEU A 71 -13.04 -3.48 -14.16
C LEU A 71 -13.96 -4.56 -14.75
N LEU A 72 -15.10 -4.84 -14.11
CA LEU A 72 -16.09 -5.79 -14.63
C LEU A 72 -16.82 -5.26 -15.87
N ASN A 73 -17.08 -3.96 -15.93
CA ASN A 73 -17.77 -3.32 -17.06
C ASN A 73 -16.83 -3.07 -18.25
N ALA A 74 -15.52 -2.88 -18.02
CA ALA A 74 -14.54 -2.67 -19.08
C ALA A 74 -14.23 -3.94 -19.91
N ASP A 75 -14.61 -5.11 -19.39
CA ASP A 75 -14.48 -6.41 -20.06
C ASP A 75 -15.69 -6.74 -20.97
N SER A 76 -16.70 -5.85 -21.05
CA SER A 76 -17.92 -6.02 -21.86
C SER A 76 -17.89 -5.16 -23.12
#